data_AF-A0A5E4C7N0-F1
#
_entry.id   AF-A0A5E4C7N0-F1
#
_cell.length_a   1.000
_cell.length_b   1.000
_cell.length_c   1.000
_cell.angle_alpha   90.00
_cell.angle_beta   90.00
_cell.angle_gamma   90.00
#
_symmetry.space_group_name_H-M   'P 1'
#
loop_
_entity.id
_entity.type
_entity.pdbx_description
1 polymer ?
#
loop_
_entity_poly.entity_id
_entity_poly.type
_entity_poly.pdbx_seq_one_letter_code
_entity_poly.pdbx_strand_id
1 'polypeptide(L)'
;MQCPGPVIALASQPPAPLPVTGSRALPVGGSPARPPASPGATRPQPHTDQDALICPLDKDECSKDNGGCQQDCVNTFGSYECQCRSGFVLHDNKHDCKEAGCDHKVTSTSGTITSPNWPEKYPSKKECTWAISSTPGHRVKLTFLEMDIESQPECAYDHLEVFDGRDAKAPVLGRFCGSKKPEPVLATGSRMFLRFYSDNSVQRKGFQASHSTECGGQVRADVKTKDLYSHAQFGDNNYPSGVDCEWVIVAEEGYGVELVFRTFEVEEETDCGYDYMELFDGYDSTAPRLGRYCGSGPPEEVYSAGDSVLVKFHSDDTITKKGFHLRYTSTKFQDTLHSRK
;
A
#
# COMPACT_ATOMS: atom_id res chain seq x y z
N MET A 1 -12.56 -34.73 29.60
CA MET A 1 -12.77 -33.55 28.72
C MET A 1 -11.73 -33.61 27.62
N GLN A 2 -12.11 -33.39 26.36
CA GLN A 2 -11.17 -33.26 25.25
C GLN A 2 -10.32 -31.99 25.43
N CYS A 3 -9.04 -32.05 25.10
CA CYS A 3 -8.28 -30.82 24.84
C CYS A 3 -8.82 -30.17 23.56
N PRO A 4 -8.97 -28.83 23.50
CA PRO A 4 -9.11 -28.16 22.21
C PRO A 4 -7.82 -28.39 21.41
N GLY A 5 -7.95 -29.00 20.23
CA GLY A 5 -6.82 -29.17 19.33
C GLY A 5 -6.32 -27.81 18.81
N PRO A 6 -5.06 -27.69 18.38
CA PRO A 6 -4.57 -26.47 17.77
C PRO A 6 -5.42 -26.12 16.55
N VAL A 7 -5.94 -24.90 16.50
CA VAL A 7 -6.54 -24.36 15.29
C VAL A 7 -5.40 -24.12 14.30
N ILE A 8 -5.17 -25.11 13.43
CA ILE A 8 -4.23 -24.97 12.33
C ILE A 8 -4.79 -23.90 11.39
N ALA A 9 -4.19 -22.71 11.43
CA ALA A 9 -4.43 -21.68 10.44
C ALA A 9 -4.03 -22.24 9.07
N LEU A 10 -5.01 -22.42 8.18
CA LEU A 10 -4.78 -22.87 6.82
C LEU A 10 -4.02 -21.78 6.05
N ALA A 11 -2.69 -21.91 5.97
CA ALA A 11 -1.90 -21.21 4.99
C ALA A 11 -2.31 -21.71 3.59
N SER A 12 -2.95 -20.84 2.80
CA SER A 12 -3.31 -21.12 1.42
C SER A 12 -2.05 -21.33 0.58
N GLN A 13 -1.81 -22.56 0.12
CA GLN A 13 -0.75 -22.84 -0.84
C GLN A 13 -1.12 -22.28 -2.23
N PRO A 14 -0.14 -21.74 -2.98
CA PRO A 14 -0.36 -21.38 -4.38
C PRO A 14 -0.56 -22.63 -5.25
N PRO A 15 -1.29 -22.54 -6.37
CA PRO A 15 -1.60 -23.69 -7.22
C PRO A 15 -0.35 -24.24 -7.93
N ALA A 16 -0.23 -25.57 -7.99
CA ALA A 16 0.80 -26.26 -8.75
C ALA A 16 0.40 -26.42 -10.24
N PRO A 17 1.36 -26.41 -11.19
CA PRO A 17 1.08 -26.54 -12.61
C PRO A 17 0.72 -27.97 -13.05
N LEU A 18 -0.05 -28.08 -14.13
CA LEU A 18 -0.52 -29.34 -14.71
C LEU A 18 0.60 -30.17 -15.38
N PRO A 19 0.58 -31.52 -15.29
CA PRO A 19 1.56 -32.37 -15.95
C PRO A 19 1.22 -32.65 -17.43
N VAL A 20 2.23 -32.58 -18.29
CA VAL A 20 2.14 -33.03 -19.69
C VAL A 20 2.39 -34.55 -19.76
N THR A 21 1.56 -35.28 -20.49
CA THR A 21 1.63 -36.74 -20.64
C THR A 21 2.75 -37.18 -21.61
N GLY A 22 3.59 -38.13 -21.19
CA GLY A 22 4.59 -38.80 -22.03
C GLY A 22 4.89 -40.21 -21.51
N SER A 23 5.08 -41.19 -22.40
CA SER A 23 4.80 -42.61 -22.12
C SER A 23 6.02 -43.55 -22.08
N ARG A 24 5.85 -44.67 -21.34
CA ARG A 24 6.44 -46.02 -21.52
C ARG A 24 7.95 -46.25 -21.28
N ALA A 25 8.27 -47.16 -20.34
CA ALA A 25 8.77 -48.54 -20.61
C ALA A 25 9.68 -49.13 -19.48
N LEU A 26 9.45 -50.41 -19.16
CA LEU A 26 10.35 -51.36 -18.43
C LEU A 26 11.27 -52.07 -19.48
N PRO A 27 12.21 -53.03 -19.19
CA PRO A 27 12.36 -53.87 -17.98
C PRO A 27 13.81 -54.34 -17.55
N VAL A 28 13.86 -55.30 -16.60
CA VAL A 28 14.88 -56.37 -16.33
C VAL A 28 16.14 -56.10 -15.45
N GLY A 29 16.11 -56.63 -14.21
CA GLY A 29 16.97 -57.76 -13.77
C GLY A 29 18.24 -57.51 -12.92
N GLY A 30 18.38 -58.25 -11.80
CA GLY A 30 19.68 -58.47 -11.12
C GLY A 30 19.66 -58.67 -9.58
N SER A 31 19.56 -59.91 -9.12
CA SER A 31 19.98 -60.38 -7.76
C SER A 31 21.44 -60.90 -7.83
N PRO A 32 22.21 -61.17 -6.73
CA PRO A 32 21.85 -61.47 -5.33
C PRO A 32 22.58 -60.54 -4.32
N ALA A 33 22.79 -60.78 -3.01
CA ALA A 33 22.69 -61.97 -2.15
C ALA A 33 22.39 -61.62 -0.66
N ARG A 34 22.53 -62.59 0.27
CA ARG A 34 22.26 -62.46 1.72
C ARG A 34 23.30 -63.22 2.57
N PRO A 35 23.87 -62.63 3.66
CA PRO A 35 24.60 -63.35 4.70
C PRO A 35 23.70 -63.84 5.85
N PRO A 36 24.17 -64.76 6.72
CA PRO A 36 23.30 -65.63 7.52
C PRO A 36 22.78 -65.03 8.84
N ALA A 37 21.75 -65.68 9.38
CA ALA A 37 21.21 -65.39 10.71
C ALA A 37 21.92 -66.22 11.81
N SER A 38 21.86 -65.73 13.05
CA SER A 38 22.17 -66.49 14.28
C SER A 38 21.27 -66.02 15.43
N PRO A 39 21.04 -66.84 16.47
CA PRO A 39 19.70 -66.93 17.06
C PRO A 39 19.58 -66.34 18.47
N GLY A 40 18.32 -66.14 18.89
CA GLY A 40 17.94 -66.13 20.30
C GLY A 40 17.77 -64.76 20.95
N ALA A 41 16.55 -64.25 20.96
CA ALA A 41 16.09 -63.28 21.94
C ALA A 41 14.66 -63.64 22.37
N THR A 42 14.47 -63.92 23.65
CA THR A 42 13.22 -64.39 24.26
C THR A 42 12.19 -63.26 24.37
N ARG A 43 10.91 -63.62 24.21
CA ARG A 43 9.75 -62.72 24.39
C ARG A 43 9.57 -62.32 25.86
N PRO A 44 9.55 -61.02 26.22
CA PRO A 44 8.97 -60.54 27.47
C PRO A 44 7.45 -60.37 27.33
N GLN A 45 6.73 -60.54 28.44
CA GLN A 45 5.30 -60.26 28.56
C GLN A 45 5.03 -58.76 28.80
N PRO A 46 3.79 -58.27 28.62
CA PRO A 46 3.50 -56.84 28.70
C PRO A 46 3.67 -56.32 30.12
N HIS A 47 4.49 -55.29 30.28
CA HIS A 47 4.41 -54.43 31.46
C HIS A 47 3.20 -53.51 31.32
N THR A 48 2.44 -53.39 32.40
CA THR A 48 1.31 -52.47 32.53
C THR A 48 1.85 -51.05 32.56
N ASP A 49 1.82 -50.38 31.40
CA ASP A 49 2.16 -48.97 31.33
C ASP A 49 0.98 -48.14 31.88
N GLN A 50 1.18 -47.50 33.02
CA GLN A 50 0.15 -46.80 33.78
C GLN A 50 0.41 -45.29 33.83
N ASP A 51 1.20 -44.77 32.88
CA ASP A 51 1.27 -43.34 32.61
C ASP A 51 0.04 -42.91 31.80
N ALA A 52 -1.01 -42.56 32.54
CA ALA A 52 -2.02 -41.65 32.02
C ALA A 52 -1.32 -40.39 31.51
N LEU A 53 -1.66 -39.94 30.29
CA LEU A 53 -1.19 -38.65 29.77
C LEU A 53 -1.74 -37.50 30.62
N ILE A 54 -1.04 -37.21 31.71
CA ILE A 54 -1.11 -35.93 32.40
C ILE A 54 -0.41 -34.95 31.46
N CYS A 55 -1.20 -34.16 30.71
CA CYS A 55 -0.65 -32.95 30.12
C CYS A 55 0.01 -32.17 31.27
N PRO A 56 1.31 -31.85 31.21
CA PRO A 56 1.92 -31.02 32.24
C PRO A 56 1.09 -29.74 32.34
N LEU A 57 0.55 -29.49 33.54
CA LEU A 57 -0.34 -28.37 33.75
C LEU A 57 0.45 -27.11 33.44
N ASP A 58 0.01 -26.35 32.45
CA ASP A 58 0.67 -25.13 32.04
C ASP A 58 0.77 -24.18 33.24
N LYS A 59 1.96 -23.66 33.49
CA LYS A 59 2.22 -22.83 34.66
C LYS A 59 2.09 -21.38 34.24
N ASP A 60 1.05 -20.72 34.72
CA ASP A 60 0.89 -19.30 34.52
C ASP A 60 2.02 -18.52 35.22
N GLU A 61 3.01 -18.09 34.44
CA GLU A 61 4.09 -17.23 34.91
C GLU A 61 3.64 -15.78 35.12
N CYS A 62 2.63 -15.31 34.37
CA CYS A 62 2.08 -13.96 34.49
C CYS A 62 1.33 -13.75 35.82
N SER A 63 0.72 -14.81 36.35
CA SER A 63 0.07 -14.83 37.68
C SER A 63 1.00 -14.43 38.84
N LYS A 64 2.32 -14.38 38.65
CA LYS A 64 3.28 -13.91 39.67
C LYS A 64 4.07 -12.71 39.15
N ASP A 65 3.91 -11.56 39.81
CA ASP A 65 4.67 -10.34 39.53
C ASP A 65 4.62 -9.91 38.05
N ASN A 66 3.49 -10.19 37.38
CA ASN A 66 3.28 -9.94 35.94
C ASN A 66 4.38 -10.57 35.06
N GLY A 67 4.94 -11.72 35.44
CA GLY A 67 6.08 -12.33 34.75
C GLY A 67 7.36 -11.47 34.75
N GLY A 68 7.42 -10.41 35.57
CA GLY A 68 8.45 -9.38 35.51
C GLY A 68 8.31 -8.43 34.30
N CYS A 69 7.18 -8.42 33.60
CA CYS A 69 6.91 -7.51 32.49
C CYS A 69 6.56 -6.10 32.99
N GLN A 70 7.10 -5.05 32.37
CA GLN A 70 6.80 -3.65 32.73
C GLN A 70 5.34 -3.27 32.43
N GLN A 71 4.75 -3.83 31.37
CA GLN A 71 3.38 -3.51 30.95
C GLN A 71 2.48 -4.74 31.04
N ASP A 72 2.27 -5.50 29.96
CA ASP A 72 1.30 -6.59 29.93
C ASP A 72 2.02 -7.93 29.75
N CYS A 73 1.63 -8.95 30.51
CA CYS A 73 2.18 -10.30 30.39
C CYS A 73 1.15 -11.23 29.76
N VAL A 74 1.57 -11.97 28.73
CA VAL A 74 0.73 -12.96 28.05
C VAL A 74 1.30 -14.35 28.32
N ASN A 75 0.53 -15.16 29.05
CA ASN A 75 0.90 -16.54 29.31
C ASN A 75 0.69 -17.40 28.06
N THR A 76 1.63 -18.27 27.76
CA THR A 76 1.65 -19.15 26.59
C THR A 76 1.92 -20.59 27.04
N PHE A 77 1.64 -21.59 26.20
CA PHE A 77 1.83 -22.97 26.62
C PHE A 77 3.33 -23.30 26.81
N GLY A 78 3.75 -23.44 28.07
CA GLY A 78 5.13 -23.72 28.50
C GLY A 78 6.04 -22.50 28.64
N SER A 79 5.51 -21.27 28.57
CA SER A 79 6.29 -20.01 28.71
C SER A 79 5.38 -18.79 28.85
N TYR A 80 5.95 -17.59 28.92
CA TYR A 80 5.21 -16.34 28.79
C TYR A 80 5.98 -15.36 27.90
N GLU A 81 5.27 -14.35 27.40
CA GLU A 81 5.88 -13.20 26.73
C GLU A 81 5.37 -11.88 27.31
N CYS A 82 6.25 -10.88 27.36
CA CYS A 82 5.86 -9.52 27.68
C CYS A 82 5.41 -8.80 26.41
N GLN A 83 4.25 -8.17 26.48
CA GLN A 83 3.71 -7.30 25.44
C GLN A 83 3.65 -5.86 25.94
N CYS A 84 3.78 -4.92 25.00
CA CYS A 84 3.69 -3.51 25.28
C CYS A 84 2.39 -2.93 24.74
N ARG A 85 1.80 -2.02 25.51
CA ARG A 85 0.62 -1.23 25.15
C ARG A 85 0.93 -0.35 23.95
N SER A 86 -0.12 0.07 23.26
CA SER A 86 -0.03 1.01 22.15
C SER A 86 0.85 2.23 22.50
N GLY A 87 1.71 2.62 21.55
CA GLY A 87 2.71 3.67 21.75
C GLY A 87 4.06 3.21 22.33
N PHE A 88 4.22 1.92 22.65
CA PHE A 88 5.47 1.34 23.14
C PHE A 88 5.89 0.11 22.32
N VAL A 89 7.20 -0.16 22.27
CA VAL A 89 7.78 -1.39 21.72
C VAL A 89 8.61 -2.09 22.79
N LEU A 90 8.69 -3.41 22.72
CA LEU A 90 9.45 -4.20 23.67
C LEU A 90 10.94 -3.82 23.61
N HIS A 91 11.53 -3.60 24.77
CA HIS A 91 12.95 -3.33 24.95
C HIS A 91 13.75 -4.63 24.80
N ASP A 92 15.05 -4.50 24.58
CA ASP A 92 15.91 -5.61 24.15
C ASP A 92 16.12 -6.66 25.27
N ASN A 93 15.77 -6.31 26.52
CA ASN A 93 15.70 -7.25 27.64
C ASN A 93 14.41 -8.09 27.70
N LYS A 94 13.47 -7.90 26.77
CA LYS A 94 12.17 -8.59 26.67
C LYS A 94 11.21 -8.39 27.84
N HIS A 95 11.48 -7.44 28.73
CA HIS A 95 10.64 -7.16 29.91
C HIS A 95 10.15 -5.71 29.94
N ASP A 96 11.03 -4.76 29.59
CA ASP A 96 10.69 -3.34 29.56
C ASP A 96 10.05 -2.93 28.23
N CYS A 97 9.38 -1.79 28.23
CA CYS A 97 8.69 -1.18 27.10
C CYS A 97 9.24 0.23 26.87
N LYS A 98 10.00 0.40 25.78
CA LYS A 98 10.49 1.71 25.33
C LYS A 98 9.45 2.39 24.46
N GLU A 99 9.41 3.73 24.45
CA GLU A 99 8.46 4.44 23.59
C GLU A 99 8.71 4.09 22.11
N ALA A 100 7.63 3.79 21.39
CA ALA A 100 7.69 3.60 19.95
C ALA A 100 7.89 4.95 19.27
N GLY A 101 8.86 5.05 18.36
CA GLY A 101 8.87 6.16 17.39
C GLY A 101 7.63 6.05 16.51
N CYS A 102 6.86 7.14 16.40
CA CYS A 102 5.65 7.20 15.58
C CYS A 102 5.88 7.97 14.27
N ASP A 103 7.05 7.74 13.66
CA ASP A 103 7.41 8.21 12.31
C ASP A 103 7.10 7.10 11.30
N HIS A 104 5.97 7.22 10.62
CA HIS A 104 5.44 6.21 9.73
C HIS A 104 5.73 6.55 8.26
N LYS A 105 6.14 5.55 7.48
CA LYS A 105 6.26 5.65 6.02
C LYS A 105 5.14 4.82 5.39
N VAL A 106 4.33 5.46 4.57
CA VAL A 106 3.13 4.84 3.99
C VAL A 106 3.28 4.82 2.47
N THR A 107 3.36 3.61 1.89
CA THR A 107 3.56 3.39 0.45
C THR A 107 2.45 2.54 -0.18
N SER A 108 1.42 2.19 0.59
CA SER A 108 0.20 1.57 0.11
C SER A 108 -0.61 2.55 -0.75
N THR A 109 -1.31 2.05 -1.77
CA THR A 109 -2.20 2.87 -2.59
C THR A 109 -3.45 3.33 -1.83
N SER A 110 -3.88 2.57 -0.82
CA SER A 110 -4.95 2.92 0.10
C SER A 110 -4.79 2.24 1.47
N GLY A 111 -5.57 2.67 2.47
CA GLY A 111 -5.58 2.09 3.81
C GLY A 111 -5.93 3.10 4.90
N THR A 112 -5.79 2.72 6.17
CA THR A 112 -6.22 3.55 7.31
C THR A 112 -5.04 4.05 8.14
N ILE A 113 -5.11 5.32 8.53
CA ILE A 113 -4.19 6.02 9.43
C ILE A 113 -4.98 6.43 10.68
N THR A 114 -4.37 6.26 11.85
CA THR A 114 -4.98 6.59 13.15
C THR A 114 -4.02 7.35 14.04
N SER A 115 -4.55 8.15 14.96
CA SER A 115 -3.77 8.65 16.10
C SER A 115 -3.21 7.49 16.93
N PRO A 116 -2.11 7.71 17.68
CA PRO A 116 -1.62 6.73 18.63
C PRO A 116 -2.73 6.30 19.61
N ASN A 117 -2.74 5.02 19.96
CA ASN A 117 -3.70 4.38 20.87
C ASN A 117 -5.16 4.28 20.39
N TRP A 118 -5.51 4.73 19.18
CA TRP A 118 -6.88 4.65 18.67
C TRP A 118 -7.51 3.25 18.84
N PRO A 119 -8.75 3.12 19.36
CA PRO A 119 -9.73 4.18 19.66
C PRO A 119 -9.63 4.77 21.08
N GLU A 120 -8.65 4.34 21.88
CA GLU A 120 -8.35 4.94 23.19
C GLU A 120 -7.68 6.31 23.04
N LYS A 121 -7.52 7.00 24.17
CA LYS A 121 -6.95 8.35 24.18
C LYS A 121 -5.50 8.37 23.69
N TYR A 122 -5.17 9.33 22.82
CA TYR A 122 -3.79 9.59 22.43
C TYR A 122 -2.94 10.03 23.64
N PRO A 123 -1.62 9.79 23.67
CA PRO A 123 -0.76 10.27 24.75
C PRO A 123 -0.52 11.78 24.68
N SER A 124 -0.18 12.39 25.82
CA SER A 124 0.32 13.76 25.90
C SER A 124 1.74 13.89 25.34
N LYS A 125 2.10 15.10 24.89
CA LYS A 125 3.44 15.48 24.41
C LYS A 125 3.98 14.58 23.28
N LYS A 126 3.13 14.23 22.32
CA LYS A 126 3.52 13.41 21.16
C LYS A 126 3.53 14.23 19.88
N GLU A 127 4.58 14.05 19.10
CA GLU A 127 4.65 14.44 17.70
C GLU A 127 4.77 13.14 16.90
N CYS A 128 3.79 12.84 16.07
CA CYS A 128 3.74 11.63 15.24
C CYS A 128 3.53 12.02 13.78
N THR A 129 4.21 11.33 12.88
CA THR A 129 4.30 11.71 11.47
C THR A 129 3.92 10.56 10.55
N TRP A 130 3.28 10.89 9.42
CA TRP A 130 3.02 9.93 8.34
C TRP A 130 3.46 10.54 7.02
N ALA A 131 4.56 10.01 6.48
CA ALA A 131 5.04 10.34 5.14
C ALA A 131 4.39 9.40 4.12
N ILE A 132 3.32 9.86 3.48
CA ILE A 132 2.60 9.13 2.44
C ILE A 132 3.28 9.39 1.09
N SER A 133 3.64 8.32 0.39
CA SER A 133 4.20 8.37 -0.97
C SER A 133 3.48 7.38 -1.86
N SER A 134 2.78 7.90 -2.86
CA SER A 134 2.04 7.14 -3.85
C SER A 134 2.69 7.20 -5.25
N THR A 135 2.12 6.45 -6.19
CA THR A 135 2.52 6.30 -7.59
C THR A 135 2.69 7.67 -8.28
N PRO A 136 3.81 7.90 -9.00
CA PRO A 136 4.02 9.15 -9.72
C PRO A 136 2.86 9.51 -10.66
N GLY A 137 2.59 10.81 -10.80
CA GLY A 137 1.49 11.33 -11.60
C GLY A 137 0.09 11.16 -10.98
N HIS A 138 -0.04 10.49 -9.84
CA HIS A 138 -1.28 10.40 -9.08
C HIS A 138 -1.28 11.38 -7.89
N ARG A 139 -2.41 11.47 -7.19
CA ARG A 139 -2.63 12.35 -6.04
C ARG A 139 -2.98 11.55 -4.79
N VAL A 140 -2.54 12.02 -3.63
CA VAL A 140 -2.95 11.44 -2.34
C VAL A 140 -4.20 12.16 -1.84
N LYS A 141 -5.22 11.39 -1.47
CA LYS A 141 -6.44 11.87 -0.80
C LYS A 141 -6.48 11.33 0.62
N LEU A 142 -6.93 12.16 1.55
CA LEU A 142 -7.13 11.83 2.95
C LEU A 142 -8.60 12.13 3.32
N THR A 143 -9.32 11.11 3.79
CA THR A 143 -10.74 11.19 4.14
C THR A 143 -10.93 10.89 5.63
N PHE A 144 -11.52 11.82 6.37
CA PHE A 144 -11.71 11.67 7.81
C PHE A 144 -12.92 10.78 8.14
N LEU A 145 -12.64 9.63 8.75
CA LEU A 145 -13.65 8.67 9.20
C LEU A 145 -14.20 9.10 10.57
N GLU A 146 -13.33 9.40 11.52
CA GLU A 146 -13.63 9.95 12.84
C GLU A 146 -12.58 11.00 13.27
N MET A 147 -13.01 11.96 14.10
CA MET A 147 -12.16 12.98 14.71
C MET A 147 -12.75 13.39 16.07
N ASP A 148 -11.90 13.41 17.10
CA ASP A 148 -12.14 13.93 18.45
C ASP A 148 -10.77 14.29 19.05
N ILE A 149 -10.25 15.44 18.64
CA ILE A 149 -9.02 16.08 19.14
C ILE A 149 -9.44 17.26 20.04
N GLU A 150 -8.59 17.76 20.95
CA GLU A 150 -8.93 18.94 21.74
C GLU A 150 -9.39 20.10 20.85
N SER A 151 -10.49 20.78 21.22
CA SER A 151 -11.05 21.90 20.46
C SER A 151 -10.59 23.22 21.08
N GLN A 152 -9.79 23.98 20.34
CA GLN A 152 -9.28 25.29 20.74
C GLN A 152 -9.28 26.26 19.55
N PRO A 153 -9.31 27.59 19.78
CA PRO A 153 -9.08 28.58 18.73
C PRO A 153 -7.78 28.28 17.96
N GLU A 154 -7.86 28.33 16.63
CA GLU A 154 -6.74 28.07 15.70
C GLU A 154 -6.03 26.71 15.87
N CYS A 155 -6.63 25.78 16.63
CA CYS A 155 -6.04 24.50 17.01
C CYS A 155 -4.66 24.65 17.68
N ALA A 156 -4.51 25.64 18.56
CA ALA A 156 -3.23 26.03 19.14
C ALA A 156 -2.52 24.96 19.99
N TYR A 157 -3.28 24.08 20.65
CA TYR A 157 -2.76 22.95 21.44
C TYR A 157 -2.72 21.67 20.57
N ASP A 158 -3.60 20.71 20.81
CA ASP A 158 -3.64 19.46 20.04
C ASP A 158 -4.17 19.67 18.61
N HIS A 159 -3.50 19.09 17.61
CA HIS A 159 -3.90 19.22 16.21
C HIS A 159 -3.31 18.15 15.29
N LEU A 160 -3.97 17.94 14.16
CA LEU A 160 -3.41 17.29 12.97
C LEU A 160 -3.17 18.34 11.88
N GLU A 161 -1.92 18.52 11.47
CA GLU A 161 -1.56 19.24 10.24
C GLU A 161 -1.38 18.26 9.07
N VAL A 162 -1.80 18.71 7.89
CA VAL A 162 -1.63 18.00 6.62
C VAL A 162 -0.90 18.92 5.65
N PHE A 163 0.16 18.41 5.01
CA PHE A 163 1.08 19.16 4.15
C PHE A 163 1.15 18.57 2.74
N ASP A 164 1.22 19.43 1.75
CA ASP A 164 1.25 19.11 0.32
C ASP A 164 2.65 18.72 -0.18
N GLY A 165 3.22 17.65 0.38
CA GLY A 165 4.56 17.23 -0.03
C GLY A 165 5.20 16.15 0.84
N ARG A 166 6.51 16.31 1.05
CA ARG A 166 7.40 15.27 1.60
C ARG A 166 7.57 15.35 3.12
N ASP A 167 7.45 16.55 3.67
CA ASP A 167 7.79 16.90 5.04
C ASP A 167 7.07 18.21 5.44
N ALA A 168 7.23 18.63 6.69
CA ALA A 168 6.60 19.82 7.27
C ALA A 168 7.09 21.17 6.71
N LYS A 169 7.97 21.20 5.68
CA LYS A 169 8.34 22.43 4.94
C LYS A 169 7.47 22.66 3.70
N ALA A 170 6.66 21.69 3.31
CA ALA A 170 5.71 21.83 2.21
C ALA A 170 4.53 22.76 2.60
N PRO A 171 3.74 23.25 1.63
CA PRO A 171 2.55 24.04 1.92
C PRO A 171 1.56 23.30 2.80
N VAL A 172 0.93 23.98 3.76
CA VAL A 172 -0.10 23.40 4.63
C VAL A 172 -1.43 23.33 3.88
N LEU A 173 -1.99 22.14 3.75
CA LEU A 173 -3.33 21.89 3.20
C LEU A 173 -4.43 22.11 4.25
N GLY A 174 -4.11 21.90 5.53
CA GLY A 174 -5.00 22.23 6.63
C GLY A 174 -4.44 21.85 8.00
N ARG A 175 -5.02 22.47 9.04
CA ARG A 175 -4.78 22.19 10.46
C ARG A 175 -6.13 21.90 11.10
N PHE A 176 -6.25 20.75 11.76
CA PHE A 176 -7.54 20.20 12.18
C PHE A 176 -7.52 19.80 13.66
N CYS A 177 -8.61 20.10 14.36
CA CYS A 177 -8.83 19.77 15.76
C CYS A 177 -10.33 19.79 16.10
N GLY A 178 -10.69 19.46 17.34
CA GLY A 178 -12.09 19.29 17.76
C GLY A 178 -12.73 17.98 17.28
N SER A 179 -14.06 17.93 17.26
CA SER A 179 -14.84 16.74 16.91
C SER A 179 -15.64 16.84 15.60
N LYS A 180 -15.53 17.97 14.89
CA LYS A 180 -16.15 18.14 13.57
C LYS A 180 -15.21 17.57 12.51
N LYS A 181 -15.68 16.55 11.78
CA LYS A 181 -14.93 15.98 10.66
C LYS A 181 -14.76 17.02 9.53
N PRO A 182 -13.53 17.25 9.06
CA PRO A 182 -13.27 18.07 7.87
C PRO A 182 -13.74 17.41 6.57
N GLU A 183 -13.83 18.20 5.51
CA GLU A 183 -13.93 17.67 4.14
C GLU A 183 -12.66 16.89 3.75
N PRO A 184 -12.74 15.95 2.78
CA PRO A 184 -11.57 15.22 2.30
C PRO A 184 -10.47 16.16 1.76
N VAL A 185 -9.23 15.94 2.20
CA VAL A 185 -8.06 16.72 1.78
C VAL A 185 -7.39 16.02 0.61
N LEU A 186 -7.14 16.73 -0.49
CA LEU A 186 -6.54 16.19 -1.70
C LEU A 186 -5.24 16.94 -2.03
N ALA A 187 -4.11 16.26 -1.98
CA ALA A 187 -2.80 16.81 -2.34
C ALA A 187 -2.74 17.20 -3.83
N THR A 188 -1.81 18.06 -4.22
CA THR A 188 -1.56 18.40 -5.63
C THR A 188 -0.81 17.29 -6.38
N GLY A 189 -0.06 16.45 -5.67
CA GLY A 189 0.70 15.34 -6.25
C GLY A 189 0.77 14.09 -5.39
N SER A 190 1.70 13.18 -5.73
CA SER A 190 1.74 11.82 -5.18
C SER A 190 2.35 11.72 -3.78
N ARG A 191 2.43 12.82 -3.04
CA ARG A 191 3.02 12.87 -1.70
C ARG A 191 2.22 13.76 -0.79
N MET A 192 1.98 13.28 0.43
CA MET A 192 1.32 14.03 1.49
C MET A 192 2.04 13.70 2.79
N PHE A 193 2.29 14.71 3.61
CA PHE A 193 2.90 14.53 4.92
C PHE A 193 1.88 14.95 5.99
N LEU A 194 1.70 14.10 7.00
CA LEU A 194 0.82 14.38 8.13
C LEU A 194 1.67 14.55 9.38
N ARG A 195 1.31 15.50 10.24
CA ARG A 195 1.85 15.65 11.59
C ARG A 195 0.72 15.76 12.59
N PHE A 196 0.64 14.81 13.51
CA PHE A 196 -0.17 14.92 14.71
C PHE A 196 0.69 15.44 15.85
N TYR A 197 0.20 16.46 16.57
CA TYR A 197 0.85 17.04 17.74
C TYR A 197 -0.12 17.04 18.92
N SER A 198 0.37 16.66 20.11
CA SER A 198 -0.34 16.79 21.37
C SER A 198 0.47 17.54 22.44
N ASP A 199 -0.24 18.31 23.25
CA ASP A 199 0.22 19.15 24.35
C ASP A 199 0.35 18.34 25.67
N ASN A 200 0.61 19.00 26.79
CA ASN A 200 0.70 18.40 28.12
C ASN A 200 -0.63 17.80 28.65
N SER A 201 -1.80 18.15 28.09
CA SER A 201 -3.11 18.04 28.73
C SER A 201 -4.27 17.73 27.76
N VAL A 202 -5.48 17.52 28.30
CA VAL A 202 -6.76 17.35 27.57
C VAL A 202 -6.77 16.29 26.44
N GLN A 203 -6.25 15.10 26.69
CA GLN A 203 -6.29 14.01 25.70
C GLN A 203 -7.72 13.49 25.42
N ARG A 204 -8.00 13.27 24.14
CA ARG A 204 -9.25 12.76 23.56
C ARG A 204 -8.99 11.52 22.68
N LYS A 205 -9.99 10.98 21.98
CA LYS A 205 -9.79 9.74 21.18
C LYS A 205 -8.81 9.92 20.01
N GLY A 206 -8.69 11.13 19.48
CA GLY A 206 -7.79 11.46 18.37
C GLY A 206 -8.50 11.38 17.02
N PHE A 207 -7.96 10.65 16.07
CA PHE A 207 -8.52 10.58 14.72
C PHE A 207 -8.35 9.21 14.06
N GLN A 208 -9.25 8.93 13.13
CA GLN A 208 -9.12 7.86 12.15
C GLN A 208 -9.43 8.44 10.76
N ALA A 209 -8.52 8.25 9.82
CA ALA A 209 -8.67 8.69 8.44
C ALA A 209 -8.26 7.58 7.47
N SER A 210 -8.97 7.44 6.36
CA SER A 210 -8.49 6.64 5.24
C SER A 210 -7.66 7.50 4.30
N HIS A 211 -6.62 6.91 3.72
CA HIS A 211 -5.91 7.47 2.57
C HIS A 211 -6.22 6.64 1.33
N SER A 212 -6.23 7.30 0.17
CA SER A 212 -6.37 6.69 -1.14
C SER A 212 -5.50 7.41 -2.17
N THR A 213 -5.24 6.71 -3.28
CA THR A 213 -4.55 7.25 -4.44
C THR A 213 -5.58 7.53 -5.52
N GLU A 214 -5.74 8.79 -5.86
CA GLU A 214 -6.63 9.24 -6.93
C GLU A 214 -5.82 9.51 -8.19
N CYS A 215 -6.38 9.22 -9.36
CA CYS A 215 -5.79 9.59 -10.64
C CYS A 215 -6.03 11.08 -10.97
N GLY A 216 -5.42 11.56 -12.06
CA GLY A 216 -5.55 12.91 -12.55
C GLY A 216 -4.78 13.98 -11.76
N GLY A 217 -4.97 15.24 -12.17
CA GLY A 217 -4.29 16.42 -11.62
C GLY A 217 -3.31 17.09 -12.58
N GLN A 218 -2.74 18.21 -12.15
CA GLN A 218 -1.71 18.91 -12.92
C GLN A 218 -0.33 18.36 -12.58
N VAL A 219 0.45 17.99 -13.59
CA VAL A 219 1.83 17.50 -13.45
C VAL A 219 2.78 18.34 -14.29
N ARG A 220 3.99 18.60 -13.77
CA ARG A 220 4.98 19.43 -14.46
C ARG A 220 5.92 18.57 -15.31
N ALA A 221 6.00 18.84 -16.61
CA ALA A 221 7.06 18.33 -17.47
C ALA A 221 8.38 19.07 -17.16
N ASP A 222 9.45 18.32 -16.92
CA ASP A 222 10.81 18.86 -16.80
C ASP A 222 11.67 18.27 -17.94
N VAL A 223 12.86 18.84 -18.17
CA VAL A 223 13.87 18.28 -19.12
C VAL A 223 14.26 16.84 -18.75
N LYS A 224 14.10 16.46 -17.47
CA LYS A 224 14.19 15.06 -17.06
C LYS A 224 12.84 14.37 -17.29
N THR A 225 12.84 13.38 -18.19
CA THR A 225 11.70 12.48 -18.44
C THR A 225 11.13 11.88 -17.15
N LYS A 226 9.80 11.87 -17.07
CA LYS A 226 9.01 11.29 -15.97
C LYS A 226 8.03 10.26 -16.53
N ASP A 227 7.60 9.34 -15.67
CA ASP A 227 6.61 8.32 -16.01
C ASP A 227 5.20 8.74 -15.52
N LEU A 228 4.18 8.39 -16.31
CA LEU A 228 2.76 8.50 -15.99
C LEU A 228 2.08 7.16 -16.31
N TYR A 229 1.16 6.74 -15.45
CA TYR A 229 0.47 5.45 -15.52
C TYR A 229 -1.04 5.67 -15.50
N SER A 230 -1.82 4.80 -16.16
CA SER A 230 -3.29 4.91 -16.16
C SER A 230 -3.92 4.70 -14.79
N HIS A 231 -3.25 4.00 -13.88
CA HIS A 231 -3.74 3.70 -12.54
C HIS A 231 -2.59 3.44 -11.55
N ALA A 232 -2.91 3.49 -10.26
CA ALA A 232 -1.92 3.45 -9.18
C ALA A 232 -1.15 2.12 -9.06
N GLN A 233 -1.76 1.00 -9.47
CA GLN A 233 -1.21 -0.37 -9.35
C GLN A 233 -0.76 -0.94 -10.71
N PHE A 234 -0.35 -0.07 -11.63
CA PHE A 234 0.07 -0.48 -12.97
C PHE A 234 1.21 -1.49 -12.92
N GLY A 235 0.98 -2.66 -13.52
CA GLY A 235 1.91 -3.79 -13.55
C GLY A 235 1.56 -4.92 -12.57
N ASP A 236 0.83 -4.62 -11.49
CA ASP A 236 0.30 -5.64 -10.57
C ASP A 236 -1.09 -6.12 -11.00
N ASN A 237 -1.92 -5.19 -11.50
CA ASN A 237 -3.31 -5.43 -11.91
C ASN A 237 -3.64 -4.72 -13.25
N ASN A 238 -4.87 -4.95 -13.72
CA ASN A 238 -5.52 -4.13 -14.74
C ASN A 238 -6.02 -2.80 -14.14
N TYR A 239 -6.35 -1.82 -14.98
CA TYR A 239 -6.99 -0.59 -14.49
C TYR A 239 -8.37 -0.86 -13.87
N PRO A 240 -8.86 0.02 -12.98
CA PRO A 240 -10.23 -0.10 -12.46
C PRO A 240 -11.27 0.26 -13.53
N SER A 241 -12.46 -0.36 -13.44
CA SER A 241 -13.63 0.05 -14.22
C SER A 241 -14.26 1.32 -13.64
N GLY A 242 -14.99 2.07 -14.48
CA GLY A 242 -15.74 3.26 -14.10
C GLY A 242 -14.87 4.43 -13.62
N VAL A 243 -13.68 4.64 -14.20
CA VAL A 243 -12.81 5.78 -13.82
C VAL A 243 -12.69 6.84 -14.92
N ASP A 244 -12.85 8.09 -14.50
CA ASP A 244 -12.58 9.29 -15.28
C ASP A 244 -11.34 9.99 -14.72
N CYS A 245 -10.22 9.91 -15.45
CA CYS A 245 -8.93 10.45 -15.03
C CYS A 245 -8.46 11.53 -15.98
N GLU A 246 -8.20 12.75 -15.47
CA GLU A 246 -7.72 13.88 -16.27
C GLU A 246 -6.38 14.40 -15.74
N TRP A 247 -5.32 14.27 -16.54
CA TRP A 247 -3.99 14.81 -16.23
C TRP A 247 -3.65 15.97 -17.16
N VAL A 248 -3.33 17.13 -16.59
CA VAL A 248 -2.79 18.27 -17.34
C VAL A 248 -1.27 18.29 -17.18
N ILE A 249 -0.54 17.93 -18.24
CA ILE A 249 0.92 17.95 -18.28
C ILE A 249 1.36 19.32 -18.76
N VAL A 250 2.12 20.06 -17.95
CA VAL A 250 2.50 21.46 -18.23
C VAL A 250 4.02 21.63 -18.22
N ALA A 251 4.58 22.20 -19.28
CA ALA A 251 5.99 22.57 -19.42
C ALA A 251 6.27 23.99 -18.89
N GLU A 252 7.51 24.45 -19.00
CA GLU A 252 7.85 25.86 -18.78
C GLU A 252 7.55 26.70 -20.03
N GLU A 253 7.33 28.00 -19.85
CA GLU A 253 7.09 28.93 -20.96
C GLU A 253 8.23 28.86 -22.00
N GLY A 254 7.87 28.69 -23.28
CA GLY A 254 8.84 28.51 -24.37
C GLY A 254 9.32 27.07 -24.59
N TYR A 255 8.75 26.10 -23.88
CA TYR A 255 8.92 24.66 -24.10
C TYR A 255 7.57 23.99 -24.40
N GLY A 256 7.62 22.87 -25.12
CA GLY A 256 6.51 21.96 -25.32
C GLY A 256 6.65 20.67 -24.51
N VAL A 257 5.65 19.81 -24.63
CA VAL A 257 5.57 18.49 -24.00
C VAL A 257 5.71 17.42 -25.07
N GLU A 258 6.65 16.51 -24.88
CA GLU A 258 6.80 15.27 -25.63
C GLU A 258 6.19 14.12 -24.81
N LEU A 259 5.35 13.28 -25.43
CA LEU A 259 4.80 12.06 -24.86
C LEU A 259 5.27 10.83 -25.66
N VAL A 260 5.89 9.87 -24.96
CA VAL A 260 6.38 8.61 -25.53
C VAL A 260 5.72 7.43 -24.82
N PHE A 261 4.90 6.68 -25.55
CA PHE A 261 4.21 5.50 -25.02
C PHE A 261 5.15 4.31 -24.87
N ARG A 262 5.06 3.61 -23.73
CA ARG A 262 5.85 2.41 -23.41
C ARG A 262 4.99 1.16 -23.33
N THR A 263 3.76 1.31 -22.85
CA THR A 263 2.71 0.29 -22.93
C THR A 263 1.41 1.01 -23.22
N PHE A 264 0.57 0.43 -24.08
CA PHE A 264 -0.81 0.87 -24.29
C PHE A 264 -1.64 -0.37 -24.63
N GLU A 265 -2.49 -0.76 -23.68
CA GLU A 265 -3.39 -1.91 -23.75
C GLU A 265 -4.70 -1.49 -23.07
N VAL A 266 -5.60 -0.88 -23.84
CA VAL A 266 -6.96 -0.47 -23.44
C VAL A 266 -7.97 -1.41 -24.13
N GLU A 267 -9.23 -1.47 -23.70
CA GLU A 267 -10.24 -2.25 -24.42
C GLU A 267 -10.28 -1.86 -25.91
N GLU A 268 -10.51 -2.84 -26.80
CA GLU A 268 -10.54 -2.62 -28.24
C GLU A 268 -11.99 -2.58 -28.74
N GLU A 269 -12.37 -1.46 -29.33
CA GLU A 269 -13.69 -1.20 -29.91
C GLU A 269 -13.51 -0.36 -31.19
N THR A 270 -14.38 -0.52 -32.17
CA THR A 270 -14.31 0.09 -33.51
C THR A 270 -14.23 1.61 -33.50
N ASP A 271 -15.03 2.25 -32.64
CA ASP A 271 -15.12 3.71 -32.48
C ASP A 271 -14.51 4.16 -31.13
N CYS A 272 -13.81 3.25 -30.43
CA CYS A 272 -13.33 3.42 -29.06
C CYS A 272 -14.45 3.86 -28.10
N GLY A 273 -15.65 3.28 -28.22
CA GLY A 273 -16.86 3.70 -27.51
C GLY A 273 -16.94 3.32 -26.02
N TYR A 274 -16.23 2.26 -25.60
CA TYR A 274 -16.14 1.80 -24.21
C TYR A 274 -14.96 2.50 -23.51
N ASP A 275 -13.85 1.80 -23.25
CA ASP A 275 -12.64 2.41 -22.69
C ASP A 275 -11.85 3.19 -23.74
N TYR A 276 -11.31 4.36 -23.37
CA TYR A 276 -10.47 5.16 -24.26
C TYR A 276 -9.54 6.13 -23.54
N MET A 277 -8.47 6.53 -24.24
CA MET A 277 -7.65 7.69 -23.92
C MET A 277 -7.86 8.77 -24.98
N GLU A 278 -8.08 10.02 -24.56
CA GLU A 278 -8.07 11.20 -25.44
C GLU A 278 -6.92 12.14 -25.06
N LEU A 279 -6.30 12.73 -26.08
CA LEU A 279 -5.22 13.71 -25.93
C LEU A 279 -5.66 15.05 -26.55
N PHE A 280 -5.41 16.15 -25.85
CA PHE A 280 -5.70 17.51 -26.33
C PHE A 280 -4.47 18.42 -26.16
N ASP A 281 -4.19 19.25 -27.16
CA ASP A 281 -3.05 20.19 -27.21
C ASP A 281 -3.37 21.48 -26.43
N GLY A 282 -3.53 21.34 -25.12
CA GLY A 282 -3.89 22.44 -24.22
C GLY A 282 -4.26 21.99 -22.81
N TYR A 283 -4.83 22.92 -22.05
CA TYR A 283 -5.17 22.74 -20.62
C TYR A 283 -6.49 22.01 -20.37
N ASP A 284 -7.40 21.97 -21.34
CA ASP A 284 -8.74 21.40 -21.22
C ASP A 284 -9.27 20.86 -22.57
N SER A 285 -10.44 20.20 -22.55
CA SER A 285 -11.03 19.55 -23.73
C SER A 285 -11.65 20.50 -24.77
N THR A 286 -11.53 21.82 -24.61
CA THR A 286 -11.84 22.79 -25.67
C THR A 286 -10.67 23.01 -26.63
N ALA A 287 -9.46 22.60 -26.23
CA ALA A 287 -8.27 22.64 -27.06
C ALA A 287 -8.33 21.64 -28.24
N PRO A 288 -7.46 21.78 -29.26
CA PRO A 288 -7.43 20.84 -30.38
C PRO A 288 -7.16 19.39 -29.92
N ARG A 289 -8.07 18.46 -30.25
CA ARG A 289 -7.88 17.04 -29.95
C ARG A 289 -6.80 16.45 -30.87
N LEU A 290 -5.73 15.95 -30.26
CA LEU A 290 -4.61 15.26 -30.93
C LEU A 290 -5.00 13.84 -31.35
N GLY A 291 -5.83 13.16 -30.55
CA GLY A 291 -6.41 11.86 -30.92
C GLY A 291 -7.29 11.25 -29.84
N ARG A 292 -7.99 10.16 -30.21
CA ARG A 292 -8.68 9.22 -29.34
C ARG A 292 -8.11 7.83 -29.63
N TYR A 293 -7.78 7.07 -28.59
CA TYR A 293 -7.03 5.84 -28.69
C TYR A 293 -7.64 4.76 -27.79
N CYS A 294 -7.70 3.53 -28.29
CA CYS A 294 -8.12 2.34 -27.58
C CYS A 294 -7.44 1.11 -28.21
N GLY A 295 -7.67 -0.10 -27.68
CA GLY A 295 -7.02 -1.32 -28.15
C GLY A 295 -5.56 -1.45 -27.73
N SER A 296 -4.80 -2.22 -28.51
CA SER A 296 -3.45 -2.68 -28.15
C SER A 296 -2.36 -2.16 -29.08
N GLY A 297 -1.27 -1.64 -28.50
CA GLY A 297 -0.10 -1.13 -29.19
C GLY A 297 0.15 0.35 -28.88
N PRO A 298 1.40 0.76 -28.59
CA PRO A 298 1.70 2.16 -28.27
C PRO A 298 1.36 3.08 -29.45
N PRO A 299 0.63 4.19 -29.23
CA PRO A 299 0.49 5.26 -30.20
C PRO A 299 1.85 5.82 -30.66
N GLU A 300 1.84 6.50 -31.81
CA GLU A 300 2.97 7.31 -32.28
C GLU A 300 3.34 8.39 -31.22
N GLU A 301 4.60 8.84 -31.23
CA GLU A 301 5.07 9.88 -30.31
C GLU A 301 4.31 11.19 -30.53
N VAL A 302 3.87 11.81 -29.43
CA VAL A 302 3.02 13.01 -29.47
C VAL A 302 3.81 14.21 -28.98
N TYR A 303 3.74 15.30 -29.74
CA TYR A 303 4.37 16.58 -29.43
C TYR A 303 3.30 17.67 -29.38
N SER A 304 3.26 18.46 -28.31
CA SER A 304 2.39 19.63 -28.22
C SER A 304 2.85 20.75 -29.16
N ALA A 305 1.92 21.55 -29.66
CA ALA A 305 2.24 22.85 -30.24
C ALA A 305 2.30 23.94 -29.15
N GLY A 306 1.58 23.74 -28.03
CA GLY A 306 1.61 24.59 -26.85
C GLY A 306 2.57 24.12 -25.76
N ASP A 307 2.44 24.73 -24.58
CA ASP A 307 3.15 24.42 -23.34
C ASP A 307 2.49 23.28 -22.52
N SER A 308 1.36 22.73 -23.00
CA SER A 308 0.50 21.85 -22.22
C SER A 308 -0.13 20.73 -23.07
N VAL A 309 -0.36 19.58 -22.44
CA VAL A 309 -1.18 18.49 -22.98
C VAL A 309 -2.11 17.97 -21.89
N LEU A 310 -3.40 17.88 -22.21
CA LEU A 310 -4.39 17.17 -21.42
C LEU A 310 -4.45 15.71 -21.88
N VAL A 311 -4.24 14.81 -20.93
CA VAL A 311 -4.49 13.36 -21.07
C VAL A 311 -5.79 13.05 -20.33
N LYS A 312 -6.83 12.65 -21.06
CA LYS A 312 -8.04 12.07 -20.49
C LYS A 312 -8.01 10.55 -20.65
N PHE A 313 -8.41 9.83 -19.62
CA PHE A 313 -8.65 8.39 -19.66
C PHE A 313 -10.02 8.10 -19.06
N HIS A 314 -10.81 7.31 -19.79
CA HIS A 314 -12.12 6.85 -19.39
C HIS A 314 -12.14 5.31 -19.43
N SER A 315 -12.74 4.70 -18.41
CA SER A 315 -13.15 3.30 -18.47
C SER A 315 -14.62 3.11 -18.11
N ASP A 316 -15.27 2.15 -18.77
CA ASP A 316 -16.65 1.74 -18.51
C ASP A 316 -16.74 0.75 -17.33
N ASP A 317 -17.94 0.29 -16.98
CA ASP A 317 -18.16 -0.61 -15.84
C ASP A 317 -17.55 -2.02 -16.01
N THR A 318 -17.01 -2.35 -17.19
CA THR A 318 -16.64 -3.71 -17.62
C THR A 318 -15.18 -3.85 -18.06
N ILE A 319 -14.91 -4.37 -19.25
CA ILE A 319 -13.70 -5.15 -19.64
C ILE A 319 -12.37 -4.40 -19.47
N THR A 320 -11.77 -4.52 -18.28
CA THR A 320 -10.49 -3.85 -18.01
C THR A 320 -9.28 -4.59 -18.59
N LYS A 321 -8.26 -3.83 -19.00
CA LYS A 321 -6.97 -4.29 -19.52
C LYS A 321 -5.82 -3.73 -18.68
N LYS A 322 -4.57 -3.99 -19.09
CA LYS A 322 -3.37 -3.54 -18.38
C LYS A 322 -3.21 -2.01 -18.35
N GLY A 323 -3.81 -1.30 -19.30
CA GLY A 323 -3.80 0.16 -19.39
C GLY A 323 -2.58 0.72 -20.10
N PHE A 324 -2.20 1.95 -19.76
CA PHE A 324 -1.06 2.62 -20.36
C PHE A 324 0.02 3.02 -19.36
N HIS A 325 1.25 3.00 -19.86
CA HIS A 325 2.42 3.64 -19.28
C HIS A 325 3.02 4.53 -20.36
N LEU A 326 3.00 5.84 -20.11
CA LEU A 326 3.62 6.84 -20.97
C LEU A 326 4.73 7.56 -20.22
N ARG A 327 5.67 8.12 -20.99
CA ARG A 327 6.71 9.00 -20.49
C ARG A 327 6.50 10.39 -21.04
N TYR A 328 6.73 11.40 -20.22
CA TYR A 328 6.63 12.79 -20.60
C TYR A 328 7.91 13.56 -20.29
N THR A 329 8.33 14.42 -21.23
CA THR A 329 9.53 15.26 -21.16
C THR A 329 9.19 16.68 -21.63
N SER A 330 9.80 17.69 -21.02
CA SER A 330 9.78 19.06 -21.55
C SER A 330 10.83 19.21 -22.65
N THR A 331 10.42 19.60 -23.85
CA THR A 331 11.27 19.75 -25.04
C THR A 331 11.23 21.18 -25.57
N LYS A 332 12.33 21.67 -26.14
CA LYS A 332 12.36 23.05 -26.64
C LYS A 332 11.76 23.11 -28.04
N PHE A 333 10.92 24.10 -28.34
CA PHE A 333 10.22 24.24 -29.64
C PHE A 333 11.14 24.30 -30.89
N GLN A 334 12.46 24.48 -30.72
CA GLN A 334 13.41 24.45 -31.84
C GLN A 334 13.86 23.02 -32.21
N ASP A 335 13.74 22.06 -31.30
CA ASP A 335 14.15 20.68 -31.53
C ASP A 335 13.05 19.87 -32.25
N THR A 336 11.77 20.17 -31.97
CA THR A 336 10.60 19.53 -32.62
C THR A 336 10.50 19.81 -34.13
N LEU A 337 11.10 20.92 -34.61
CA LEU A 337 11.21 21.23 -36.03
C LEU A 337 12.25 20.37 -36.77
N HIS A 338 13.19 19.73 -36.06
CA HIS A 338 14.27 18.95 -36.65
C HIS A 338 13.99 17.43 -36.68
N SER A 339 13.03 16.94 -35.89
CA SER A 339 12.61 15.53 -35.89
C SER A 339 11.57 15.18 -36.97
N ARG A 340 10.97 16.17 -37.65
CA ARG A 340 10.12 15.93 -38.83
C ARG A 340 10.99 15.73 -40.08
N LYS A 341 11.46 14.51 -40.32
CA LYS A 341 12.23 14.17 -41.53
C LYS A 341 12.08 12.74 -42.01
#